data_AF-A0A2S5BFR2-F1
#
_entry.id   AF-A0A2S5BFR2-F1
#
_cell.length_a   1.000
_cell.length_b   1.000
_cell.length_c   1.000
_cell.angle_alpha   90.00
_cell.angle_beta   90.00
_cell.angle_gamma   90.00
#
_symmetry.space_group_name_H-M   'P 1'
#
loop_
_entity.id
_entity.type
_entity.pdbx_description
1 polymer ?
#
loop_
_entity_poly.entity_id
_entity_poly.type
_entity_poly.pdbx_seq_one_letter_code
_entity_poly.pdbx_strand_id
1 'polypeptide(L)'
;MPTPVEFVSGSAGTKTHFVCTFKANLSDLPQQLFSSKLSDPPLRGRWAFAVENKDGVVTVGYNHGVLPVGALGRKVSVHLRLEVMSGDKFKDARSERWDPGPAPRRDPESMTPFSGWFLTLDLDKIAERQPWFKPLAKQVQTYRLTMSLRRTPKAERADAASRATRRALLAATSDPDSVRAPKNVCLFFPRDGHLGHRIWTTTAFLEESSPYFKTMLDSGCVEAIPSRSKRQRTEDIKPDIDLTDDGVEKDWDDSDDENDNAVGPADDEESDDDDRDFQRITVREFASSTYRAVLLYLKTGHIVFAPLRSSFREPHTDDQHESRAVFLSNYAEKNPKLPLPASPKSVYRLAHLLQLPDLQDLALDCIITHISTANVTYELFSPVSIAYDEVREAIVDFAAENFAAVKASDAWKEQQEKVDRGEIPGSLIVYRELLSAVFEANAAS
;
A
#
# COMPACT_ATOMS: atom_id res chain seq x y z
N MET A 1 -8.99 37.88 -8.94
CA MET A 1 -9.05 38.02 -7.47
C MET A 1 -8.33 36.83 -6.88
N PRO A 2 -7.38 37.00 -5.94
CA PRO A 2 -6.69 35.87 -5.35
C PRO A 2 -7.69 35.06 -4.51
N THR A 3 -7.73 33.75 -4.72
CA THR A 3 -8.57 32.81 -3.98
C THR A 3 -8.19 32.92 -2.49
N PRO A 4 -9.12 33.28 -1.58
CA PRO A 4 -8.77 33.71 -0.22
C PRO A 4 -8.37 32.57 0.72
N VAL A 5 -8.30 31.32 0.23
CA VAL A 5 -7.99 30.14 1.05
C VAL A 5 -7.08 29.20 0.28
N GLU A 6 -5.91 28.94 0.85
CA GLU A 6 -4.96 27.92 0.42
C GLU A 6 -5.05 26.74 1.40
N PHE A 7 -5.42 25.56 0.89
CA PHE A 7 -5.48 24.34 1.69
C PHE A 7 -4.07 23.76 1.83
N VAL A 8 -3.48 23.88 3.02
CA VAL A 8 -2.08 23.49 3.27
C VAL A 8 -1.92 21.99 3.55
N SER A 9 -2.82 21.39 4.33
CA SER A 9 -2.86 19.94 4.56
C SER A 9 -4.12 19.52 5.31
N GLY A 10 -4.50 18.24 5.19
CA GLY A 10 -5.55 17.60 5.97
C GLY A 10 -5.06 16.27 6.55
N SER A 11 -5.50 15.95 7.77
CA SER A 11 -5.29 14.64 8.39
C SER A 11 -6.63 14.12 8.91
N ALA A 12 -6.89 12.83 8.72
CA ALA A 12 -8.11 12.18 9.17
C ALA A 12 -7.73 11.13 10.21
N GLY A 13 -8.12 11.29 11.47
CA GLY A 13 -7.82 10.36 12.57
C GLY A 13 -9.06 9.72 13.15
N THR A 14 -8.99 8.42 13.48
CA THR A 14 -10.08 7.74 14.18
C THR A 14 -9.89 7.87 15.69
N LYS A 15 -10.93 8.38 16.37
CA LYS A 15 -11.01 8.43 17.82
C LYS A 15 -12.17 7.55 18.29
N THR A 16 -11.88 6.57 19.12
CA THR A 16 -12.88 5.68 19.71
C THR A 16 -13.01 6.00 21.19
N HIS A 17 -14.25 6.08 21.67
CA HIS A 17 -14.54 6.30 23.09
C HIS A 17 -15.27 5.09 23.67
N PHE A 18 -14.81 4.65 24.83
CA PHE A 18 -15.55 3.72 25.67
C PHE A 18 -16.03 4.46 26.89
N VAL A 19 -17.31 4.34 27.20
CA VAL A 19 -17.92 4.96 28.38
C VAL A 19 -18.69 3.88 29.13
N CYS A 20 -18.30 3.65 30.37
CA CYS A 20 -18.99 2.75 31.28
C CYS A 20 -19.41 3.54 32.52
N THR A 21 -20.67 3.41 32.90
CA THR A 21 -21.20 3.99 34.13
C THR A 21 -21.54 2.85 35.08
N PHE A 22 -21.05 2.91 36.31
CA PHE A 22 -21.21 1.85 37.30
C PHE A 22 -21.42 2.43 38.69
N LYS A 23 -21.99 1.63 39.61
CA LYS A 23 -22.13 1.99 41.02
C LYS A 23 -21.20 1.14 41.86
N ALA A 24 -20.45 1.74 42.77
CA ALA A 24 -19.52 1.03 43.64
C ALA A 24 -19.28 1.81 44.93
N ASN A 25 -18.88 1.09 46.00
CA ASN A 25 -18.19 1.67 47.15
C ASN A 25 -16.71 1.31 47.00
N LEU A 26 -15.88 2.25 46.54
CA LEU A 26 -14.48 1.94 46.22
C LEU A 26 -13.64 1.58 47.45
N SER A 27 -14.02 2.03 48.65
CA SER A 27 -13.36 1.66 49.91
C SER A 27 -13.77 0.28 50.45
N ASP A 28 -14.82 -0.33 49.90
CA ASP A 28 -15.39 -1.59 50.37
C ASP A 28 -15.73 -2.50 49.18
N LEU A 29 -14.75 -2.69 48.29
CA LEU A 29 -14.86 -3.63 47.18
C LEU A 29 -14.46 -5.04 47.64
N PRO A 30 -15.21 -6.09 47.26
CA PRO A 30 -14.79 -7.47 47.52
C PRO A 30 -13.46 -7.77 46.84
N GLN A 31 -12.66 -8.67 47.41
CA GLN A 31 -11.41 -9.16 46.80
C GLN A 31 -11.70 -10.12 45.64
N GLN A 32 -12.38 -9.61 44.61
CA GLN A 32 -12.79 -10.35 43.44
C GLN A 32 -12.74 -9.44 42.22
N LEU A 33 -12.38 -10.01 41.07
CA LEU A 33 -12.51 -9.37 39.78
C LEU A 33 -13.99 -9.30 39.38
N PHE A 34 -14.52 -8.09 39.27
CA PHE A 34 -15.75 -7.83 38.54
C PHE A 34 -15.42 -7.54 37.08
N SER A 35 -16.08 -8.19 36.12
CA SER A 35 -15.92 -7.90 34.70
C SER A 35 -17.25 -7.99 33.96
N SER A 36 -17.47 -7.07 33.02
CA SER A 36 -18.65 -7.04 32.17
C SER A 36 -18.26 -6.79 30.72
N LYS A 37 -18.72 -7.66 29.81
CA LYS A 37 -18.42 -7.57 28.38
C LYS A 37 -19.06 -6.31 27.78
N LEU A 38 -18.33 -5.62 26.91
CA LEU A 38 -18.86 -4.50 26.14
C LEU A 38 -19.51 -5.02 24.84
N SER A 39 -20.68 -4.49 24.50
CA SER A 39 -21.40 -4.87 23.28
C SER A 39 -20.71 -4.28 22.05
N ASP A 40 -20.13 -5.18 21.24
CA ASP A 40 -19.63 -4.97 19.87
C ASP A 40 -18.87 -3.64 19.59
N PRO A 41 -17.70 -3.43 20.22
CA PRO A 41 -16.90 -2.26 19.89
C PRO A 41 -16.28 -2.38 18.50
N PRO A 42 -16.10 -1.27 17.77
CA PRO A 42 -15.50 -1.24 16.42
C PRO A 42 -13.97 -1.41 16.43
N LEU A 43 -13.46 -2.22 17.35
CA LEU A 43 -12.03 -2.48 17.58
C LEU A 43 -11.82 -3.96 17.84
N ARG A 44 -10.79 -4.55 17.23
CA ARG A 44 -10.38 -5.94 17.46
C ARG A 44 -10.24 -6.21 18.97
N GLY A 45 -10.61 -7.42 19.40
CA GLY A 45 -10.48 -7.88 20.78
C GLY A 45 -11.80 -8.20 21.47
N ARG A 46 -11.68 -8.88 22.61
CA ARG A 46 -12.81 -9.20 23.49
C ARG A 46 -12.86 -8.17 24.60
N TRP A 47 -13.56 -7.07 24.34
CA TRP A 47 -13.58 -5.93 25.24
C TRP A 47 -14.50 -6.15 26.44
N ALA A 48 -13.98 -5.85 27.62
CA ALA A 48 -14.73 -5.88 28.87
C ALA A 48 -14.30 -4.73 29.78
N PHE A 49 -15.26 -4.14 30.47
CA PHE A 49 -15.01 -3.31 31.63
C PHE A 49 -14.62 -4.21 32.81
N ALA A 50 -13.68 -3.78 33.64
CA ALA A 50 -13.29 -4.51 34.83
C ALA A 50 -12.95 -3.60 36.03
N VAL A 51 -13.30 -4.07 37.21
CA VAL A 51 -12.93 -3.51 38.51
C VAL A 51 -12.40 -4.64 39.38
N GLU A 52 -11.23 -4.46 39.97
CA GLU A 52 -10.61 -5.45 40.84
C GLU A 52 -10.07 -4.77 42.09
N ASN A 53 -10.26 -5.41 43.24
CA ASN A 53 -9.53 -5.09 44.47
C ASN A 53 -8.62 -6.26 44.79
N LYS A 54 -7.31 -6.04 44.70
CA LYS A 54 -6.30 -7.05 45.04
C LYS A 54 -5.42 -6.51 46.15
N ASP A 55 -5.48 -7.13 47.32
CA ASP A 55 -4.70 -6.77 48.50
C ASP A 55 -4.82 -5.28 48.89
N GLY A 56 -6.02 -4.70 48.73
CA GLY A 56 -6.29 -3.29 49.04
C GLY A 56 -5.95 -2.32 47.91
N VAL A 57 -5.40 -2.80 46.80
CA VAL A 57 -5.15 -2.01 45.59
C VAL A 57 -6.34 -2.14 44.65
N VAL A 58 -7.07 -1.05 44.48
CA VAL A 58 -8.21 -1.00 43.56
C VAL A 58 -7.72 -0.63 42.16
N THR A 59 -8.08 -1.42 41.16
CA THR A 59 -7.85 -1.12 39.74
C THR A 59 -9.18 -1.07 38.99
N VAL A 60 -9.27 -0.15 38.03
CA VAL A 60 -10.45 0.01 37.18
C VAL A 60 -10.04 0.30 35.75
N GLY A 61 -10.62 -0.40 34.78
CA GLY A 61 -10.13 -0.31 33.41
C GLY A 61 -10.93 -1.06 32.37
N TYR A 62 -10.32 -1.18 31.20
CA TYR A 62 -10.83 -1.94 30.08
C TYR A 62 -9.82 -3.01 29.67
N ASN A 63 -10.29 -4.25 29.59
CA ASN A 63 -9.56 -5.39 29.04
C ASN A 63 -10.01 -5.57 27.58
N HIS A 64 -9.09 -5.81 26.65
CA HIS A 64 -9.39 -6.12 25.24
C HIS A 64 -9.08 -7.59 24.88
N GLY A 65 -8.66 -8.39 25.86
CA GLY A 65 -8.23 -9.77 25.70
C GLY A 65 -6.81 -9.90 25.12
N VAL A 66 -6.40 -11.13 24.85
CA VAL A 66 -5.11 -11.42 24.21
C VAL A 66 -5.17 -10.96 22.76
N LEU A 67 -4.25 -10.06 22.40
CA LEU A 67 -4.09 -9.55 21.04
C LEU A 67 -2.60 -9.52 20.66
N PRO A 68 -2.23 -9.76 19.40
CA PRO A 68 -0.86 -9.58 18.92
C PRO A 68 -0.37 -8.15 19.12
N VAL A 69 0.96 -7.97 19.25
CA VAL A 69 1.57 -6.63 19.36
C VAL A 69 1.12 -5.73 18.20
N GLY A 70 0.62 -4.54 18.54
CA GLY A 70 0.18 -3.55 17.55
C GLY A 70 -1.18 -3.83 16.88
N ALA A 71 -1.94 -4.86 17.31
CA ALA A 71 -3.25 -5.19 16.73
C ALA A 71 -4.30 -4.06 16.82
N LEU A 72 -4.15 -3.12 17.75
CA LEU A 72 -4.98 -1.93 17.90
C LEU A 72 -4.36 -0.68 17.22
N GLY A 73 -3.14 -0.79 16.71
CA GLY A 73 -2.38 0.22 15.98
C GLY A 73 -0.91 0.32 16.47
N ARG A 74 -0.01 0.82 15.61
CA ARG A 74 1.42 1.05 15.94
C ARG A 74 1.71 2.36 16.69
N LYS A 75 0.81 3.35 16.59
CA LYS A 75 0.84 4.61 17.33
C LYS A 75 -0.55 4.93 17.86
N VAL A 76 -0.81 4.44 19.06
CA VAL A 76 -2.07 4.63 19.78
C VAL A 76 -1.78 5.40 21.05
N SER A 77 -2.46 6.53 21.22
CA SER A 77 -2.51 7.21 22.52
C SER A 77 -3.82 6.88 23.20
N VAL A 78 -3.75 6.64 24.51
CA VAL A 78 -4.91 6.31 25.33
C VAL A 78 -5.00 7.30 26.47
N HIS A 79 -6.20 7.79 26.73
CA HIS A 79 -6.50 8.56 27.93
C HIS A 79 -7.66 7.91 28.66
N LEU A 80 -7.41 7.50 29.90
CA LEU A 80 -8.40 6.89 30.77
C LEU A 80 -8.76 7.89 31.88
N ARG A 81 -10.06 8.13 32.08
CA ARG A 81 -10.58 9.05 33.11
C ARG A 81 -11.67 8.38 33.93
N LEU A 82 -11.52 8.44 35.24
CA LEU A 82 -12.53 8.06 36.21
C LEU A 82 -13.14 9.33 36.83
N GLU A 83 -14.45 9.45 36.68
CA GLU A 83 -15.25 10.52 37.25
C GLU A 83 -16.22 9.95 38.29
N VAL A 84 -16.56 10.74 39.30
CA VAL A 84 -17.59 10.40 40.30
C VAL A 84 -18.71 11.43 40.29
N MET A 85 -19.94 10.97 40.42
CA MET A 85 -21.12 11.84 40.51
C MET A 85 -21.15 12.53 41.88
N SER A 86 -21.16 13.86 41.88
CA SER A 86 -21.20 14.70 43.07
C SER A 86 -22.25 15.80 42.85
N GLY A 87 -23.42 15.63 43.47
CA GLY A 87 -24.62 16.38 43.07
C GLY A 87 -25.04 16.01 41.64
N ASP A 88 -25.37 17.00 40.82
CA ASP A 88 -25.80 16.81 39.43
C ASP A 88 -24.66 16.81 38.40
N LYS A 89 -23.40 16.69 38.84
CA LYS A 89 -22.22 16.76 37.96
C LYS A 89 -21.22 15.65 38.24
N PHE A 90 -20.57 15.18 37.18
CA PHE A 90 -19.39 14.32 37.27
C PHE A 90 -18.15 15.16 37.57
N LYS A 91 -17.36 14.75 38.55
CA LYS A 91 -16.06 15.35 38.91
C LYS A 91 -14.94 14.36 38.65
N ASP A 92 -13.86 14.82 38.01
CA ASP A 92 -12.67 14.02 37.72
C ASP A 92 -11.97 13.59 39.01
N ALA A 93 -12.01 12.28 39.32
CA ALA A 93 -11.35 11.69 40.47
C ALA A 93 -9.91 11.26 40.13
N ARG A 94 -9.72 10.62 38.98
CA ARG A 94 -8.40 10.15 38.53
C ARG A 94 -8.34 10.07 37.02
N SER A 95 -7.18 10.38 36.45
CA SER A 95 -6.94 10.15 35.03
C SER A 95 -5.48 9.80 34.75
N GLU A 96 -5.26 9.11 33.63
CA GLU A 96 -3.94 8.72 33.17
C GLU A 96 -3.87 8.77 31.65
N ARG A 97 -2.67 9.05 31.13
CA ARG A 97 -2.39 9.14 29.70
C ARG A 97 -1.23 8.22 29.37
N TRP A 98 -1.39 7.47 28.30
CA TRP A 98 -0.33 6.69 27.68
C TRP A 98 0.07 7.37 26.37
N ASP A 99 1.37 7.61 26.25
CA ASP A 99 1.96 8.20 25.06
C ASP A 99 1.80 7.29 23.83
N PRO A 100 1.85 7.86 22.61
CA PRO A 100 1.69 7.10 21.39
C PRO A 100 2.70 5.96 21.28
N GLY A 101 2.22 4.73 21.11
CA GLY A 101 3.05 3.55 20.87
C GLY A 101 2.25 2.38 20.30
N PRO A 102 2.91 1.23 20.06
CA PRO A 102 2.21 0.03 19.62
C PRO A 102 1.24 -0.44 20.70
N ALA A 103 0.01 -0.74 20.31
CA ALA A 103 -1.03 -1.21 21.21
C ALA A 103 -1.61 -2.53 20.67
N PRO A 104 -1.54 -3.63 21.43
CA PRO A 104 -0.76 -3.78 22.65
C PRO A 104 0.75 -3.70 22.39
N ARG A 105 1.54 -3.30 23.39
CA ARG A 105 3.01 -3.43 23.41
C ARG A 105 3.39 -4.64 24.27
N ARG A 106 4.61 -5.15 24.09
CA ARG A 106 5.14 -6.15 25.01
C ARG A 106 5.36 -5.51 26.37
N ASP A 107 4.86 -6.18 27.40
CA ASP A 107 5.20 -5.89 28.77
C ASP A 107 6.69 -6.24 29.00
N PRO A 108 7.50 -5.33 29.58
CA PRO A 108 8.94 -5.54 29.72
C PRO A 108 9.33 -6.73 30.58
N GLU A 109 8.49 -7.14 31.53
CA GLU A 109 8.79 -8.20 32.50
C GLU A 109 8.35 -9.56 31.97
N SER A 110 7.10 -9.66 31.50
CA SER A 110 6.53 -10.92 31.03
C SER A 110 6.82 -11.22 29.56
N MET A 111 7.30 -10.24 28.79
CA MET A 111 7.47 -10.29 27.33
C MET A 111 6.18 -10.58 26.53
N THR A 112 5.04 -10.65 27.21
CA THR A 112 3.72 -10.87 26.60
C THR A 112 3.07 -9.53 26.25
N PRO A 113 2.24 -9.45 25.19
CA PRO A 113 1.48 -8.25 24.90
C PRO A 113 0.49 -7.97 26.04
N PHE A 114 0.43 -6.72 26.52
CA PHE A 114 -0.54 -6.37 27.56
C PHE A 114 -1.99 -6.60 27.07
N SER A 115 -2.92 -6.83 28.00
CA SER A 115 -4.32 -7.17 27.66
C SER A 115 -5.35 -6.08 27.99
N GLY A 116 -4.94 -4.94 28.54
CA GLY A 116 -5.84 -3.82 28.83
C GLY A 116 -5.15 -2.59 29.40
N TRP A 117 -5.94 -1.55 29.63
CA TRP A 117 -5.52 -0.32 30.31
C TRP A 117 -6.31 -0.15 31.61
N PHE A 118 -5.60 0.09 32.70
CA PHE A 118 -6.17 0.16 34.04
C PHE A 118 -5.64 1.40 34.78
N LEU A 119 -6.51 2.04 35.55
CA LEU A 119 -6.12 3.02 36.56
C LEU A 119 -5.93 2.29 37.88
N THR A 120 -4.75 2.42 38.48
CA THR A 120 -4.54 2.06 39.88
C THR A 120 -5.00 3.22 40.77
N LEU A 121 -5.91 2.91 41.70
CA LEU A 121 -6.52 3.88 42.61
C LEU A 121 -5.93 3.73 44.01
N ASP A 122 -5.04 4.64 44.36
CA ASP A 122 -4.63 4.87 45.74
C ASP A 122 -5.61 5.89 46.36
N LEU A 123 -6.62 5.39 47.07
CA LEU A 123 -7.74 6.21 47.54
C LEU A 123 -7.27 7.31 48.52
N ASP A 124 -6.24 7.03 49.31
CA ASP A 124 -5.68 8.01 50.25
C ASP A 124 -4.93 9.12 49.50
N LYS A 125 -4.08 8.78 48.52
CA LYS A 125 -3.41 9.80 47.68
C LYS A 125 -4.39 10.63 46.85
N ILE A 126 -5.49 10.02 46.38
CA ILE A 126 -6.54 10.77 45.68
C ILE A 126 -7.22 11.73 46.67
N ALA A 127 -7.55 11.26 47.87
CA ALA A 127 -8.15 12.09 48.92
C ALA A 127 -7.25 13.23 49.38
N GLU A 128 -5.93 13.04 49.45
CA GLU A 128 -4.97 14.10 49.77
C GLU A 128 -4.99 15.22 48.72
N ARG A 129 -5.02 14.85 47.43
CA ARG A 129 -5.08 15.82 46.31
C ARG A 129 -6.47 16.44 46.17
N GLN A 130 -7.51 15.68 46.53
CA GLN A 130 -8.91 16.02 46.35
C GLN A 130 -9.71 15.63 47.60
N PRO A 131 -9.70 16.46 48.67
CA PRO A 131 -10.33 16.12 49.95
C PRO A 131 -11.82 15.79 49.85
N TRP A 132 -12.51 16.37 48.86
CA TRP A 132 -13.92 16.11 48.58
C TRP A 132 -14.21 14.66 48.13
N PHE A 133 -13.21 13.92 47.64
CA PHE A 133 -13.37 12.54 47.17
C PHE A 133 -13.47 11.54 48.31
N LYS A 134 -12.77 11.79 49.43
CA LYS A 134 -12.71 10.88 50.59
C LYS A 134 -14.08 10.42 51.12
N PRO A 135 -15.06 11.31 51.38
CA PRO A 135 -16.39 10.88 51.83
C PRO A 135 -17.16 10.12 50.75
N LEU A 136 -16.94 10.44 49.46
CA LEU A 136 -17.62 9.78 48.35
C LEU A 136 -17.10 8.36 48.12
N ALA A 137 -15.78 8.14 48.26
CA ALA A 137 -15.17 6.83 48.07
C ALA A 137 -15.63 5.77 49.07
N LYS A 138 -16.09 6.19 50.26
CA LYS A 138 -16.59 5.33 51.35
C LYS A 138 -18.07 4.97 51.24
N GLN A 139 -18.76 5.47 50.22
CA GLN A 139 -20.18 5.25 50.00
C GLN A 139 -20.40 4.65 48.62
N VAL A 140 -21.57 4.05 48.41
CA VAL A 140 -21.98 3.64 47.07
C VAL A 140 -22.26 4.90 46.23
N GLN A 141 -21.41 5.14 45.25
CA GLN A 141 -21.52 6.28 44.33
C GLN A 141 -21.60 5.82 42.89
N THR A 142 -22.13 6.69 42.03
CA THR A 142 -22.11 6.48 40.58
C THR A 142 -20.80 7.01 40.01
N TYR A 143 -20.05 6.14 39.35
CA TYR A 143 -18.81 6.45 38.67
C TYR A 143 -18.97 6.34 37.16
N ARG A 144 -18.16 7.09 36.42
CA ARG A 144 -18.04 7.00 34.97
C ARG A 144 -16.58 6.80 34.59
N LEU A 145 -16.30 5.70 33.90
CA LEU A 145 -15.00 5.44 33.32
C LEU A 145 -15.04 5.73 31.82
N THR A 146 -14.27 6.72 31.38
CA THR A 146 -14.14 7.09 29.98
C THR A 146 -12.74 6.74 29.47
N MET A 147 -12.65 5.88 28.45
CA MET A 147 -11.42 5.70 27.67
C MET A 147 -11.54 6.43 26.35
N SER A 148 -10.57 7.29 26.04
CA SER A 148 -10.38 7.86 24.71
C SER A 148 -9.17 7.20 24.06
N LEU A 149 -9.41 6.37 23.05
CA LEU A 149 -8.38 5.76 22.22
C LEU A 149 -8.25 6.57 20.94
N ARG A 150 -7.08 7.18 20.73
CA ARG A 150 -6.76 7.92 19.51
C ARG A 150 -5.72 7.14 18.74
N ARG A 151 -6.10 6.67 17.55
CA ARG A 151 -5.12 6.29 16.53
C ARG A 151 -4.66 7.57 15.88
N THR A 152 -3.36 7.80 15.86
CA THR A 152 -2.78 8.87 15.05
C THR A 152 -2.38 8.26 13.70
N PRO A 153 -3.21 8.39 12.65
CA PRO A 153 -2.72 8.15 11.31
C PRO A 153 -1.78 9.29 10.92
N LYS A 154 -0.70 8.92 10.21
CA LYS A 154 0.19 9.81 9.47
C LYS A 154 1.03 10.79 10.30
N ALA A 155 2.19 10.30 10.75
CA ALA A 155 3.44 11.06 10.66
C ALA A 155 4.51 10.19 9.98
N GLU A 156 4.60 8.89 10.30
CA GLU A 156 5.64 8.01 9.70
C GLU A 156 5.44 7.65 8.23
N ARG A 157 4.21 7.41 7.74
CA ARG A 157 4.02 7.22 6.28
C ARG A 157 4.28 8.51 5.50
N ALA A 158 3.98 9.68 6.05
CA ALA A 158 4.26 10.95 5.41
C ALA A 158 5.76 11.28 5.47
N ASP A 159 6.46 11.06 6.59
CA ASP A 159 7.90 11.33 6.73
C ASP A 159 8.78 10.28 6.05
N ALA A 160 8.39 9.01 6.03
CA ALA A 160 9.10 7.97 5.29
C ALA A 160 8.84 8.08 3.78
N ALA A 161 7.58 8.28 3.35
CA ALA A 161 7.30 8.54 1.94
C ALA A 161 7.90 9.88 1.50
N SER A 162 7.85 10.95 2.30
CA SER A 162 8.50 12.24 1.96
C SER A 162 10.02 12.11 1.93
N ARG A 163 10.66 11.36 2.84
CA ARG A 163 12.10 11.06 2.74
C ARG A 163 12.43 10.19 1.53
N ALA A 164 11.63 9.17 1.22
CA ALA A 164 11.81 8.31 0.06
C ALA A 164 11.62 9.10 -1.24
N THR A 165 10.56 9.90 -1.36
CA THR A 165 10.30 10.82 -2.48
C THR A 165 11.39 11.88 -2.59
N ARG A 166 11.90 12.43 -1.48
CA ARG A 166 13.04 13.37 -1.50
C ARG A 166 14.32 12.69 -1.99
N ARG A 167 14.59 11.45 -1.55
CA ARG A 167 15.73 10.66 -2.03
C ARG A 167 15.60 10.32 -3.50
N ALA A 168 14.39 9.95 -3.94
CA ALA A 168 14.04 9.70 -5.33
C ALA A 168 14.25 10.95 -6.19
N LEU A 169 13.79 12.11 -5.71
CA LEU A 169 13.96 13.38 -6.40
C LEU A 169 15.43 13.76 -6.51
N LEU A 170 16.20 13.61 -5.42
CA LEU A 170 17.64 13.84 -5.44
C LEU A 170 18.34 12.92 -6.45
N ALA A 171 18.04 11.62 -6.43
CA ALA A 171 18.61 10.67 -7.37
C ALA A 171 18.26 11.00 -8.83
N ALA A 172 16.98 11.26 -9.13
CA ALA A 172 16.53 11.63 -10.47
C ALA A 172 17.14 12.97 -10.95
N THR A 173 17.43 13.91 -10.04
CA THR A 173 18.13 15.16 -10.40
C THR A 173 19.63 15.01 -10.56
N SER A 174 20.27 14.16 -9.76
CA SER A 174 21.73 14.00 -9.74
C SER A 174 22.22 13.04 -10.81
N ASP A 175 21.38 12.08 -11.19
CA ASP A 175 21.69 11.06 -12.19
C ASP A 175 20.49 10.87 -13.15
N PRO A 176 20.19 11.87 -14.00
CA PRO A 176 19.07 11.79 -14.92
C PRO A 176 19.30 10.71 -15.98
N ASP A 177 18.29 9.87 -16.19
CA ASP A 177 18.36 8.77 -17.15
C ASP A 177 18.34 9.24 -18.63
N SER A 178 18.14 10.54 -18.87
CA SER A 178 18.26 11.18 -20.18
C SER A 178 19.70 11.54 -20.57
N VAL A 179 20.64 11.59 -19.61
CA VAL A 179 22.03 12.02 -19.88
C VAL A 179 22.94 10.81 -20.06
N ARG A 180 23.72 10.82 -21.14
CA ARG A 180 24.65 9.75 -21.50
C ARG A 180 25.89 9.71 -20.59
N ALA A 181 26.67 10.78 -20.44
CA ALA A 181 27.93 10.72 -19.69
C ALA A 181 27.67 10.59 -18.16
N PRO A 182 28.36 9.69 -17.41
CA PRO A 182 29.44 8.75 -17.78
C PRO A 182 28.96 7.30 -18.05
N LYS A 183 27.72 7.12 -18.48
CA LYS A 183 27.01 5.85 -18.62
C LYS A 183 27.37 5.13 -19.92
N ASN A 184 27.43 3.81 -19.86
CA ASN A 184 27.93 2.96 -20.94
C ASN A 184 26.88 1.95 -21.47
N VAL A 185 25.65 1.97 -20.95
CA VAL A 185 24.54 1.14 -21.43
C VAL A 185 23.34 2.02 -21.81
N CYS A 186 22.72 1.71 -22.94
CA CYS A 186 21.49 2.32 -23.43
C CYS A 186 20.39 1.28 -23.54
N LEU A 187 19.30 1.47 -22.78
CA LEU A 187 18.05 0.74 -23.00
C LEU A 187 17.24 1.51 -24.05
N PHE A 188 17.00 0.87 -25.20
CA PHE A 188 16.32 1.47 -26.34
C PHE A 188 14.93 0.86 -26.54
N PHE A 189 13.92 1.71 -26.62
CA PHE A 189 12.51 1.34 -26.76
C PHE A 189 12.01 1.80 -28.13
N PRO A 190 11.93 0.92 -29.14
CA PRO A 190 11.48 1.30 -30.47
C PRO A 190 10.01 1.71 -30.47
N ARG A 191 9.64 2.70 -31.28
CA ARG A 191 8.25 3.12 -31.52
C ARG A 191 7.99 3.28 -33.00
N ASP A 192 6.84 2.81 -33.45
CA ASP A 192 6.45 2.91 -34.85
C ASP A 192 6.22 4.36 -35.25
N GLY A 193 6.90 4.81 -36.31
CA GLY A 193 6.74 6.16 -36.87
C GLY A 193 7.28 7.32 -36.01
N HIS A 194 7.91 7.04 -34.86
CA HIS A 194 8.46 8.05 -33.94
C HIS A 194 9.90 7.72 -33.52
N LEU A 195 10.63 8.73 -33.01
CA LEU A 195 11.91 8.47 -32.34
C LEU A 195 11.66 7.58 -31.12
N GLY A 196 12.36 6.45 -31.04
CA GLY A 196 12.28 5.54 -29.90
C GLY A 196 12.82 6.17 -28.61
N HIS A 197 12.33 5.72 -27.46
CA HIS A 197 12.79 6.23 -26.18
C HIS A 197 14.15 5.63 -25.80
N ARG A 198 14.96 6.41 -25.09
CA ARG A 198 16.28 5.99 -24.59
C ARG A 198 16.38 6.22 -23.09
N ILE A 199 17.00 5.26 -22.41
CA ILE A 199 17.33 5.34 -21.00
C ILE A 199 18.80 4.96 -20.86
N TRP A 200 19.61 5.89 -20.35
CA TRP A 200 21.04 5.67 -20.14
C TRP A 200 21.30 5.19 -18.71
N THR A 201 22.11 4.14 -18.58
CA THR A 201 22.49 3.49 -17.31
C THR A 201 23.89 2.84 -17.40
N THR A 202 24.40 2.30 -16.29
CA THR A 202 25.72 1.64 -16.27
C THR A 202 25.61 0.13 -16.20
N THR A 203 26.57 -0.57 -16.81
CA THR A 203 26.71 -2.04 -16.71
C THR A 203 26.75 -2.47 -15.24
N ALA A 204 27.61 -1.84 -14.44
CA ALA A 204 27.78 -2.16 -13.02
C ALA A 204 26.47 -2.03 -12.22
N PHE A 205 25.68 -0.99 -12.48
CA PHE A 205 24.40 -0.82 -11.81
C PHE A 205 23.41 -1.93 -12.18
N LEU A 206 23.30 -2.29 -13.47
CA LEU A 206 22.38 -3.33 -13.90
C LEU A 206 22.76 -4.72 -13.35
N GLU A 207 24.04 -5.06 -13.37
CA GLU A 207 24.57 -6.32 -12.85
C GLU A 207 24.37 -6.46 -11.33
N GLU A 208 24.55 -5.37 -10.58
CA GLU A 208 24.31 -5.35 -9.13
C GLU A 208 22.81 -5.44 -8.81
N SER A 209 21.98 -4.81 -9.64
CA SER A 209 20.55 -4.66 -9.35
C SER A 209 19.70 -5.87 -9.74
N SER A 210 20.13 -6.69 -10.70
CA SER A 210 19.31 -7.79 -11.24
C SER A 210 20.15 -8.98 -11.69
N PRO A 211 19.84 -10.21 -11.21
CA PRO A 211 20.46 -11.44 -11.71
C PRO A 211 20.25 -11.67 -13.22
N TYR A 212 19.10 -11.24 -13.75
CA TYR A 212 18.80 -11.31 -15.17
C TYR A 212 19.77 -10.48 -16.00
N PHE A 213 19.97 -9.21 -15.64
CA PHE A 213 20.91 -8.36 -16.36
C PHE A 213 22.34 -8.85 -16.24
N LYS A 214 22.74 -9.35 -15.05
CA LYS A 214 24.04 -9.97 -14.87
C LYS A 214 24.27 -11.11 -15.85
N THR A 215 23.32 -12.05 -15.94
CA THR A 215 23.42 -13.19 -16.85
C THR A 215 23.41 -12.74 -18.32
N MET A 216 22.57 -11.77 -18.67
CA MET A 216 22.49 -11.21 -20.02
C MET A 216 23.81 -10.53 -20.44
N LEU A 217 24.41 -9.73 -19.57
CA LEU A 217 25.66 -9.01 -19.86
C LEU A 217 26.86 -9.97 -19.89
N ASP A 218 26.92 -10.94 -18.97
CA ASP A 218 27.93 -12.00 -18.94
C ASP A 218 27.90 -12.87 -20.22
N SER A 219 26.71 -13.06 -20.82
CA SER A 219 26.56 -13.87 -22.03
C SER A 219 27.15 -13.24 -23.29
N GLY A 220 27.48 -11.94 -23.27
CA GLY A 220 28.01 -11.24 -24.44
C GLY A 220 27.00 -11.02 -25.57
N CYS A 221 25.72 -11.32 -25.35
CA CYS A 221 24.65 -11.17 -26.34
C CYS A 221 24.17 -9.71 -26.54
N VAL A 222 24.82 -8.74 -25.90
CA VAL A 222 24.45 -7.32 -25.98
C VAL A 222 25.29 -6.63 -27.05
N GLU A 223 24.61 -5.93 -27.96
CA GLU A 223 25.24 -5.23 -29.08
C GLU A 223 26.11 -4.08 -28.58
N ALA A 224 27.42 -4.15 -28.85
CA ALA A 224 28.32 -3.02 -28.66
C ALA A 224 28.23 -2.09 -29.87
N ILE A 225 27.87 -0.82 -29.63
CA ILE A 225 27.77 0.20 -30.67
C ILE A 225 29.06 1.03 -30.66
N PRO A 226 29.87 0.96 -31.73
CA PRO A 226 31.06 1.79 -31.86
C PRO A 226 30.68 3.26 -32.07
N SER A 227 31.38 4.19 -31.41
CA SER A 227 31.11 5.64 -31.51
C SER A 227 31.18 6.20 -32.96
N ARG A 228 31.92 5.53 -33.86
CA ARG A 228 32.07 5.94 -35.27
C ARG A 228 31.07 5.29 -36.23
N SER A 229 29.77 5.32 -35.92
CA SER A 229 28.76 5.19 -36.97
C SER A 229 28.47 6.57 -37.54
N LYS A 230 29.22 6.95 -38.59
CA LYS A 230 28.82 8.05 -39.48
C LYS A 230 27.34 7.89 -39.80
N ARG A 231 26.51 8.87 -39.38
CA ARG A 231 25.09 9.04 -39.73
C ARG A 231 24.60 7.93 -40.64
N GLN A 232 24.08 6.85 -40.06
CA GLN A 232 23.30 5.92 -40.87
C GLN A 232 22.00 6.64 -41.19
N ARG A 233 22.07 7.36 -42.31
CA ARG A 233 20.96 7.90 -43.08
C ARG A 233 19.86 6.84 -43.08
N THR A 234 18.66 7.29 -42.73
CA THR A 234 17.38 6.59 -42.78
C THR A 234 17.21 5.71 -44.02
N GLU A 235 17.73 4.48 -44.02
CA GLU A 235 17.37 3.41 -44.96
C GLU A 235 17.60 2.06 -44.27
N ASP A 236 16.50 1.35 -44.02
CA ASP A 236 16.34 -0.12 -43.96
C ASP A 236 17.48 -0.93 -43.33
N ILE A 237 17.52 -0.99 -41.99
CA ILE A 237 18.16 -2.12 -41.31
C ILE A 237 17.11 -3.22 -41.20
N LYS A 238 17.17 -4.21 -42.10
CA LYS A 238 16.48 -5.49 -41.89
C LYS A 238 17.04 -6.13 -40.61
N PRO A 239 16.21 -6.53 -39.63
CA PRO A 239 16.69 -7.34 -38.54
C PRO A 239 16.92 -8.75 -39.07
N ASP A 240 18.15 -9.25 -38.97
CA ASP A 240 18.44 -10.67 -39.18
C ASP A 240 19.34 -11.15 -38.05
N ILE A 241 18.74 -11.19 -36.85
CA ILE A 241 18.77 -12.33 -35.93
C ILE A 241 17.39 -12.33 -35.29
N ASP A 242 16.50 -13.10 -35.90
CA ASP A 242 15.15 -13.33 -35.42
C ASP A 242 15.16 -14.45 -34.37
N LEU A 243 14.83 -14.11 -33.12
CA LEU A 243 14.50 -15.06 -32.06
C LEU A 243 13.01 -15.04 -31.73
N THR A 244 12.18 -14.45 -32.58
CA THR A 244 10.73 -14.40 -32.45
C THR A 244 10.09 -14.63 -33.81
N ASP A 245 9.83 -15.90 -34.08
CA ASP A 245 8.89 -16.39 -35.09
C ASP A 245 7.76 -15.36 -35.39
N ASP A 246 7.79 -14.86 -36.62
CA ASP A 246 6.73 -14.22 -37.41
C ASP A 246 5.77 -13.21 -36.75
N GLY A 247 5.91 -11.95 -37.18
CA GLY A 247 4.80 -11.00 -37.23
C GLY A 247 4.56 -10.23 -35.93
N VAL A 248 5.07 -8.99 -35.86
CA VAL A 248 4.82 -8.06 -34.76
C VAL A 248 3.36 -7.61 -34.78
N GLU A 249 2.46 -8.47 -34.30
CA GLU A 249 1.27 -8.06 -33.58
C GLU A 249 1.70 -7.71 -32.15
N LYS A 250 1.20 -6.58 -31.65
CA LYS A 250 1.48 -6.10 -30.30
C LYS A 250 0.70 -7.00 -29.32
N ASP A 251 1.28 -8.15 -28.99
CA ASP A 251 0.54 -9.34 -28.52
C ASP A 251 0.22 -9.37 -27.01
N TRP A 252 0.55 -8.32 -26.27
CA TRP A 252 0.28 -8.25 -24.82
C TRP A 252 -0.25 -6.87 -24.44
N ASP A 253 -1.55 -6.66 -24.64
CA ASP A 253 -2.31 -5.54 -24.07
C ASP A 253 -2.40 -5.75 -22.55
N ASP A 254 -1.37 -5.32 -21.83
CA ASP A 254 -1.47 -5.10 -20.40
C ASP A 254 -2.55 -4.05 -20.20
N SER A 255 -3.77 -4.52 -19.92
CA SER A 255 -5.04 -3.77 -19.95
C SER A 255 -5.03 -2.37 -19.30
N ASP A 256 -3.97 -1.96 -18.60
CA ASP A 256 -3.71 -0.61 -18.13
C ASP A 256 -2.76 0.14 -19.09
N ASP A 257 -3.29 0.98 -20.00
CA ASP A 257 -2.50 1.80 -20.93
C ASP A 257 -1.26 2.44 -20.24
N GLU A 258 -0.07 2.09 -20.72
CA GLU A 258 1.21 2.65 -20.29
C GLU A 258 1.42 4.08 -20.84
N ASN A 259 2.12 4.92 -20.08
CA ASN A 259 2.09 6.38 -20.29
C ASN A 259 3.14 6.92 -21.27
N ASP A 260 3.72 6.06 -22.11
CA ASP A 260 4.76 6.45 -23.06
C ASP A 260 4.27 7.50 -24.08
N ASN A 261 2.96 7.57 -24.34
CA ASN A 261 2.33 8.58 -25.20
C ASN A 261 2.38 10.00 -24.60
N ALA A 262 2.45 10.13 -23.27
CA ALA A 262 2.49 11.42 -22.59
C ALA A 262 3.93 11.95 -22.38
N VAL A 263 4.93 11.11 -22.62
CA VAL A 263 6.35 11.46 -22.53
C VAL A 263 6.82 11.82 -23.93
N GLY A 264 7.17 13.09 -24.15
CA GLY A 264 7.85 13.51 -25.38
C GLY A 264 9.13 12.68 -25.61
N PRO A 265 9.58 12.49 -26.86
CA PRO A 265 10.86 11.84 -27.11
C PRO A 265 11.92 12.52 -26.24
N ALA A 266 12.82 11.73 -25.66
CA ALA A 266 13.96 12.31 -24.95
C ALA A 266 14.70 13.22 -25.96
N ASP A 267 14.62 14.53 -25.76
CA ASP A 267 15.48 15.47 -26.47
C ASP A 267 16.91 15.08 -26.08
N ASP A 268 17.59 14.45 -27.02
CA ASP A 268 19.03 14.33 -26.98
C ASP A 268 19.55 15.78 -27.05
N GLU A 269 19.91 16.37 -25.90
CA GLU A 269 21.07 17.25 -25.87
C GLU A 269 22.28 16.34 -26.18
N GLU A 270 22.38 15.92 -27.45
CA GLU A 270 23.53 15.27 -28.05
C GLU A 270 24.67 16.30 -27.94
N SER A 271 25.39 16.31 -26.81
CA SER A 271 26.72 16.89 -26.82
C SER A 271 27.54 15.96 -27.71
N ASP A 272 27.79 16.42 -28.94
CA ASP A 272 28.60 15.83 -30.01
C ASP A 272 30.04 15.40 -29.61
N ASP A 273 30.40 15.46 -28.32
CA ASP A 273 31.77 15.32 -27.79
C ASP A 273 32.03 13.99 -27.05
N ASP A 274 31.05 13.07 -26.93
CA ASP A 274 31.26 11.80 -26.20
C ASP A 274 31.58 10.61 -27.13
N ASP A 275 32.87 10.49 -27.46
CA ASP A 275 33.46 9.51 -28.38
C ASP A 275 33.54 8.07 -27.84
N ARG A 276 32.95 7.77 -26.68
CA ARG A 276 33.04 6.45 -26.03
C ARG A 276 32.09 5.43 -26.64
N ASP A 277 32.47 4.16 -26.64
CA ASP A 277 31.58 3.06 -27.04
C ASP A 277 30.53 2.79 -25.95
N PHE A 278 29.37 2.25 -26.34
CA PHE A 278 28.31 1.87 -25.41
C PHE A 278 27.60 0.59 -25.83
N GLN A 279 26.97 -0.07 -24.88
CA GLN A 279 26.15 -1.27 -25.09
C GLN A 279 24.69 -0.89 -25.27
N ARG A 280 24.00 -1.45 -26.28
CA ARG A 280 22.57 -1.23 -26.51
C ARG A 280 21.77 -2.49 -26.21
N ILE A 281 20.73 -2.34 -25.38
CA ILE A 281 19.72 -3.36 -25.10
C ILE A 281 18.39 -2.87 -25.66
N THR A 282 17.83 -3.59 -26.64
CA THR A 282 16.53 -3.23 -27.23
C THR A 282 15.41 -3.89 -26.43
N VAL A 283 14.48 -3.07 -25.92
CA VAL A 283 13.34 -3.52 -25.11
C VAL A 283 12.05 -3.32 -25.91
N ARG A 284 11.35 -4.41 -26.23
CA ARG A 284 10.12 -4.39 -27.04
C ARG A 284 8.84 -4.65 -26.24
N GLU A 285 8.92 -5.46 -25.20
CA GLU A 285 7.76 -5.98 -24.46
C GLU A 285 7.27 -5.08 -23.31
N PHE A 286 7.99 -3.98 -23.03
CA PHE A 286 7.71 -3.13 -21.88
C PHE A 286 7.81 -1.66 -22.26
N ALA A 287 7.00 -0.85 -21.60
CA ALA A 287 7.01 0.59 -21.77
C ALA A 287 8.25 1.23 -21.11
N SER A 288 8.68 2.34 -21.70
CA SER A 288 9.79 3.13 -21.18
C SER A 288 9.45 3.74 -19.81
N SER A 289 8.18 4.10 -19.58
CA SER A 289 7.66 4.58 -18.30
C SER A 289 7.83 3.54 -17.18
N THR A 290 7.47 2.29 -17.47
CA THR A 290 7.62 1.18 -16.51
C THR A 290 9.08 0.96 -16.16
N TYR A 291 9.96 0.93 -17.16
CA TYR A 291 11.40 0.77 -16.94
C TYR A 291 12.01 1.91 -16.12
N ARG A 292 11.64 3.17 -16.41
CA ARG A 292 12.10 4.32 -15.62
C ARG A 292 11.67 4.22 -14.15
N ALA A 293 10.42 3.82 -13.89
CA ALA A 293 9.93 3.63 -12.52
C ALA A 293 10.69 2.53 -11.79
N VAL A 294 10.96 1.38 -12.45
CA VAL A 294 11.69 0.26 -11.86
C VAL A 294 13.16 0.58 -11.64
N LEU A 295 13.84 1.26 -12.58
CA LEU A 295 15.23 1.67 -12.39
C LEU A 295 15.38 2.68 -11.24
N LEU A 296 14.43 3.61 -11.10
CA LEU A 296 14.41 4.51 -9.94
C LEU A 296 14.19 3.77 -8.63
N TYR A 297 13.32 2.75 -8.63
CA TYR A 297 13.13 1.87 -7.50
C TYR A 297 14.44 1.15 -7.12
N LEU A 298 15.16 0.60 -8.08
CA LEU A 298 16.44 -0.07 -7.83
C LEU A 298 17.48 0.90 -7.25
N LYS A 299 17.50 2.17 -7.67
CA LYS A 299 18.41 3.20 -7.12
C LYS A 299 18.03 3.66 -5.70
N THR A 300 16.74 3.69 -5.37
CA THR A 300 16.24 4.48 -4.21
C THR A 300 15.28 3.78 -3.27
N GLY A 301 14.75 2.63 -3.67
CA GLY A 301 13.63 1.93 -3.03
C GLY A 301 12.28 2.63 -3.22
N HIS A 302 12.18 3.66 -4.06
CA HIS A 302 10.96 4.42 -4.28
C HIS A 302 10.26 4.02 -5.58
N ILE A 303 9.03 3.55 -5.47
CA ILE A 303 8.12 3.35 -6.60
C ILE A 303 6.73 3.89 -6.26
N VAL A 304 6.04 4.42 -7.27
CA VAL A 304 4.64 4.84 -7.16
C VAL A 304 3.86 4.10 -8.23
N PHE A 305 2.80 3.42 -7.81
CA PHE A 305 1.89 2.71 -8.69
C PHE A 305 0.74 3.61 -9.13
N ALA A 306 0.36 3.49 -10.39
CA ALA A 306 -0.87 4.08 -10.90
C ALA A 306 -2.07 3.19 -10.52
N PRO A 307 -3.25 3.76 -10.21
CA PRO A 307 -4.44 2.97 -9.91
C PRO A 307 -4.84 2.09 -11.10
N LEU A 308 -5.38 0.89 -10.84
CA LEU A 308 -5.82 -0.04 -11.87
C LEU A 308 -6.80 0.63 -12.83
N ARG A 309 -6.72 0.36 -14.14
CA ARG A 309 -7.64 0.97 -15.11
C ARG A 309 -9.08 0.52 -14.86
N SER A 310 -9.25 -0.73 -14.42
CA SER A 310 -10.54 -1.32 -14.07
C SER A 310 -11.25 -0.57 -12.94
N SER A 311 -10.52 0.09 -12.04
CA SER A 311 -11.09 0.92 -10.97
C SER A 311 -11.85 2.16 -11.47
N PHE A 312 -11.66 2.57 -12.73
CA PHE A 312 -12.35 3.73 -13.31
C PHE A 312 -13.49 3.35 -14.28
N ARG A 313 -13.84 2.07 -14.39
CA ARG A 313 -14.90 1.60 -15.30
C ARG A 313 -16.31 1.87 -14.76
N GLU A 314 -16.47 1.87 -13.44
CA GLU A 314 -17.72 2.24 -12.77
C GLU A 314 -17.48 3.47 -11.90
N PRO A 315 -18.24 4.56 -12.06
CA PRO A 315 -18.07 5.75 -11.24
C PRO A 315 -18.55 5.48 -9.81
N HIS A 316 -17.64 5.53 -8.84
CA HIS A 316 -17.96 5.43 -7.42
C HIS A 316 -17.97 6.82 -6.76
N THR A 317 -18.86 7.02 -5.80
CA THR A 317 -18.99 8.30 -5.07
C THR A 317 -17.76 8.66 -4.22
N ASP A 318 -16.87 7.70 -3.97
CA ASP A 318 -15.63 7.85 -3.19
C ASP A 318 -14.36 7.93 -4.08
N ASP A 319 -14.50 7.96 -5.40
CA ASP A 319 -13.35 8.03 -6.31
C ASP A 319 -12.60 9.35 -6.14
N GLN A 320 -11.32 9.25 -5.80
CA GLN A 320 -10.46 10.42 -5.59
C GLN A 320 -10.12 11.16 -6.90
N HIS A 321 -10.29 10.49 -8.04
CA HIS A 321 -9.93 11.00 -9.36
C HIS A 321 -10.95 10.57 -10.43
N GLU A 322 -11.30 11.50 -11.33
CA GLU A 322 -12.28 11.26 -12.41
C GLU A 322 -11.80 10.25 -13.47
N SER A 323 -10.48 10.12 -13.65
CA SER A 323 -9.89 9.11 -14.54
C SER A 323 -8.41 8.87 -14.21
N ARG A 324 -7.88 7.74 -14.71
CA ARG A 324 -6.44 7.42 -14.65
C ARG A 324 -5.59 8.51 -15.32
N ALA A 325 -6.03 9.05 -16.45
CA ALA A 325 -5.31 10.11 -17.16
C ALA A 325 -5.20 11.38 -16.31
N VAL A 326 -6.29 11.78 -15.63
CA VAL A 326 -6.30 12.93 -14.71
C VAL A 326 -5.37 12.69 -13.51
N PHE A 327 -5.33 11.47 -12.96
CA PHE A 327 -4.38 11.11 -11.90
C PHE A 327 -2.93 11.30 -12.36
N LEU A 328 -2.59 10.79 -13.55
CA LEU A 328 -1.23 10.86 -14.09
C LEU A 328 -0.81 12.31 -14.38
N SER A 329 -1.68 13.12 -15.00
CA SER A 329 -1.41 14.54 -15.25
C SER A 329 -1.19 15.30 -13.94
N ASN A 330 -2.07 15.12 -12.95
CA ASN A 330 -1.93 15.74 -11.63
C ASN A 330 -0.63 15.31 -10.92
N TYR A 331 -0.21 14.06 -11.10
CA TYR A 331 1.05 13.58 -10.54
C TYR A 331 2.25 14.22 -11.24
N ALA A 332 2.23 14.30 -12.58
CA ALA A 332 3.28 14.89 -13.38
C ALA A 332 3.50 16.37 -13.05
N GLU A 333 2.42 17.14 -12.90
CA GLU A 333 2.48 18.54 -12.50
C GLU A 333 3.11 18.73 -11.10
N LYS A 334 2.78 17.84 -10.16
CA LYS A 334 3.32 17.88 -8.80
C LYS A 334 4.76 17.39 -8.71
N ASN A 335 5.17 16.48 -9.60
CA ASN A 335 6.46 15.80 -9.54
C ASN A 335 7.14 15.75 -10.93
N PRO A 336 7.50 16.90 -11.52
CA PRO A 336 7.95 16.96 -12.93
C PRO A 336 9.28 16.25 -13.20
N LYS A 337 10.06 15.94 -12.15
CA LYS A 337 11.37 15.27 -12.26
C LYS A 337 11.33 13.79 -11.89
N LEU A 338 10.19 13.28 -11.43
CA LEU A 338 10.02 11.87 -11.12
C LEU A 338 9.38 11.16 -12.32
N PRO A 339 9.68 9.87 -12.53
CA PRO A 339 8.98 9.08 -13.53
C PRO A 339 7.50 9.02 -13.21
N LEU A 340 6.70 8.87 -14.26
CA LEU A 340 5.26 8.71 -14.13
C LEU A 340 4.94 7.40 -13.39
N PRO A 341 3.89 7.37 -12.57
CA PRO A 341 3.45 6.16 -11.90
C PRO A 341 3.16 5.06 -12.93
N ALA A 342 3.77 3.89 -12.74
CA ALA A 342 3.64 2.75 -13.65
C ALA A 342 2.45 1.86 -13.26
N SER A 343 1.91 1.08 -14.21
CA SER A 343 0.91 0.07 -13.85
C SER A 343 1.53 -0.97 -12.89
N PRO A 344 0.85 -1.33 -11.79
CA PRO A 344 1.32 -2.41 -10.93
C PRO A 344 1.38 -3.75 -11.68
N LYS A 345 0.55 -3.98 -12.70
CA LYS A 345 0.60 -5.18 -13.55
C LYS A 345 1.88 -5.25 -14.38
N SER A 346 2.20 -4.16 -15.07
CA SER A 346 3.38 -4.07 -15.91
C SER A 346 4.66 -4.08 -15.07
N VAL A 347 4.63 -3.51 -13.87
CA VAL A 347 5.73 -3.62 -12.90
C VAL A 347 5.88 -5.06 -12.40
N TYR A 348 4.79 -5.76 -12.05
CA TYR A 348 4.87 -7.17 -11.64
C TYR A 348 5.51 -8.02 -12.75
N ARG A 349 5.05 -7.86 -13.99
CA ARG A 349 5.59 -8.54 -15.18
C ARG A 349 7.09 -8.26 -15.37
N LEU A 350 7.47 -6.99 -15.27
CA LEU A 350 8.87 -6.58 -15.42
C LEU A 350 9.73 -7.11 -14.27
N ALA A 351 9.23 -7.06 -13.03
CA ALA A 351 9.91 -7.57 -11.86
C ALA A 351 10.09 -9.09 -11.92
N HIS A 352 9.14 -9.82 -12.50
CA HIS A 352 9.27 -11.24 -12.82
C HIS A 352 10.40 -11.50 -13.82
N LEU A 353 10.42 -10.78 -14.96
CA LEU A 353 11.49 -10.90 -15.96
C LEU A 353 12.86 -10.57 -15.37
N LEU A 354 12.97 -9.49 -14.61
CA LEU A 354 14.21 -9.03 -13.99
C LEU A 354 14.61 -9.81 -12.74
N GLN A 355 13.82 -10.81 -12.33
CA GLN A 355 14.05 -11.65 -11.15
C GLN A 355 14.18 -10.83 -9.86
N LEU A 356 13.24 -9.91 -9.65
CA LEU A 356 13.16 -8.99 -8.50
C LEU A 356 11.99 -9.38 -7.58
N PRO A 357 12.14 -10.37 -6.67
CA PRO A 357 11.02 -10.88 -5.86
C PRO A 357 10.41 -9.81 -4.95
N ASP A 358 11.22 -8.98 -4.29
CA ASP A 358 10.72 -7.91 -3.42
C ASP A 358 9.82 -6.90 -4.17
N LEU A 359 10.11 -6.66 -5.46
CA LEU A 359 9.31 -5.76 -6.29
C LEU A 359 8.04 -6.44 -6.83
N GLN A 360 8.10 -7.75 -7.10
CA GLN A 360 6.92 -8.56 -7.43
C GLN A 360 5.93 -8.53 -6.28
N ASP A 361 6.37 -8.78 -5.04
CA ASP A 361 5.54 -8.74 -3.84
C ASP A 361 4.87 -7.36 -3.66
N LEU A 362 5.65 -6.28 -3.82
CA LEU A 362 5.12 -4.91 -3.71
C LEU A 362 4.05 -4.60 -4.78
N ALA A 363 4.24 -5.09 -5.99
CA ALA A 363 3.30 -4.91 -7.09
C ALA A 363 2.02 -5.75 -6.86
N LEU A 364 2.18 -7.00 -6.40
CA LEU A 364 1.07 -7.89 -6.05
C LEU A 364 0.23 -7.32 -4.92
N ASP A 365 0.86 -6.86 -3.83
CA ASP A 365 0.19 -6.16 -2.74
C ASP A 365 -0.61 -4.95 -3.26
N CYS A 366 -0.05 -4.20 -4.21
CA CYS A 366 -0.76 -3.06 -4.81
C CYS A 366 -1.97 -3.50 -5.63
N ILE A 367 -1.86 -4.60 -6.38
CA ILE A 367 -2.99 -5.17 -7.16
C ILE A 367 -4.09 -5.59 -6.20
N ILE A 368 -3.78 -6.44 -5.21
CA ILE A 368 -4.76 -6.98 -4.25
C ILE A 368 -5.47 -5.86 -3.48
N THR A 369 -4.74 -4.83 -3.04
CA THR A 369 -5.32 -3.73 -2.27
C THR A 369 -6.26 -2.83 -3.08
N HIS A 370 -6.17 -2.83 -4.41
CA HIS A 370 -7.00 -2.01 -5.28
C HIS A 370 -8.11 -2.81 -5.99
N ILE A 371 -8.22 -4.11 -5.69
CA ILE A 371 -9.33 -4.94 -6.15
C ILE A 371 -10.56 -4.71 -5.26
N SER A 372 -11.71 -4.68 -5.91
CA SER A 372 -13.03 -4.48 -5.32
C SER A 372 -14.06 -5.36 -6.04
N THR A 373 -15.25 -5.51 -5.47
CA THR A 373 -16.34 -6.26 -6.12
C THR A 373 -16.77 -5.69 -7.47
N ALA A 374 -16.46 -4.41 -7.74
CA ALA A 374 -16.78 -3.75 -9.00
C ALA A 374 -15.76 -4.02 -10.11
N ASN A 375 -14.48 -4.20 -9.75
CA ASN A 375 -13.40 -4.35 -10.73
C ASN A 375 -12.81 -5.77 -10.81
N VAL A 376 -13.04 -6.63 -9.82
CA VAL A 376 -12.45 -7.97 -9.71
C VAL A 376 -12.68 -8.83 -10.95
N THR A 377 -13.85 -8.75 -11.58
CA THR A 377 -14.14 -9.53 -12.79
C THR A 377 -13.19 -9.19 -13.94
N TYR A 378 -12.89 -7.91 -14.13
CA TYR A 378 -11.95 -7.48 -15.18
C TYR A 378 -10.52 -7.91 -14.88
N GLU A 379 -10.16 -7.96 -13.59
CA GLU A 379 -8.84 -8.40 -13.15
C GLU A 379 -8.67 -9.91 -13.26
N LEU A 380 -9.70 -10.68 -12.91
CA LEU A 380 -9.72 -12.14 -12.96
C LEU A 380 -9.41 -12.69 -14.37
N PHE A 381 -9.97 -12.06 -15.39
CA PHE A 381 -9.74 -12.42 -16.81
C PHE A 381 -8.65 -11.59 -17.48
N SER A 382 -7.84 -10.86 -16.70
CA SER A 382 -6.73 -10.09 -17.25
C SER A 382 -5.62 -11.02 -17.77
N PRO A 383 -4.84 -10.60 -18.79
CA PRO A 383 -3.69 -11.38 -19.27
C PRO A 383 -2.67 -11.69 -18.17
N VAL A 384 -2.55 -10.81 -17.16
CA VAL A 384 -1.64 -11.03 -16.03
C VAL A 384 -2.13 -12.17 -15.15
N SER A 385 -3.42 -12.24 -14.82
CA SER A 385 -3.97 -13.38 -14.09
C SER A 385 -3.87 -14.67 -14.89
N ILE A 386 -4.00 -14.62 -16.21
CA ILE A 386 -3.85 -15.80 -17.06
C ILE A 386 -2.39 -16.30 -17.07
N ALA A 387 -1.42 -15.40 -17.11
CA ALA A 387 0.00 -15.74 -17.24
C ALA A 387 0.71 -16.00 -15.91
N TYR A 388 0.23 -15.48 -14.79
CA TYR A 388 0.91 -15.52 -13.48
C TYR A 388 0.01 -16.16 -12.41
N ASP A 389 0.40 -17.35 -11.96
CA ASP A 389 -0.36 -18.16 -11.01
C ASP A 389 -0.56 -17.48 -9.66
N GLU A 390 0.46 -16.84 -9.10
CA GLU A 390 0.38 -16.14 -7.81
C GLU A 390 -0.62 -14.97 -7.84
N VAL A 391 -0.63 -14.21 -8.95
CA VAL A 391 -1.59 -13.13 -9.16
C VAL A 391 -2.99 -13.72 -9.30
N ARG A 392 -3.13 -14.82 -10.04
CA ARG A 392 -4.43 -15.47 -10.24
C ARG A 392 -5.02 -16.00 -8.95
N GLU A 393 -4.23 -16.71 -8.15
CA GLU A 393 -4.63 -17.27 -6.85
C GLU A 393 -5.18 -16.18 -5.94
N ALA A 394 -4.43 -15.09 -5.75
CA ALA A 394 -4.85 -13.99 -4.87
C ALA A 394 -6.16 -13.31 -5.32
N ILE A 395 -6.39 -13.20 -6.63
CA ILE A 395 -7.61 -12.58 -7.19
C ILE A 395 -8.79 -13.54 -7.14
N VAL A 396 -8.54 -14.83 -7.40
CA VAL A 396 -9.55 -15.90 -7.28
C VAL A 396 -10.04 -16.02 -5.84
N ASP A 397 -9.16 -15.96 -4.85
CA ASP A 397 -9.52 -15.99 -3.43
C ASP A 397 -10.49 -14.85 -3.08
N PHE A 398 -10.15 -13.62 -3.45
CA PHE A 398 -11.01 -12.46 -3.22
C PHE A 398 -12.36 -12.58 -3.96
N ALA A 399 -12.34 -13.09 -5.20
CA ALA A 399 -13.54 -13.28 -6.00
C ALA A 399 -14.45 -14.38 -5.41
N ALA A 400 -13.89 -15.46 -4.89
CA ALA A 400 -14.61 -16.56 -4.28
C ALA A 400 -15.30 -16.12 -2.97
N GLU A 401 -14.62 -15.37 -2.11
CA GLU A 401 -15.19 -14.80 -0.88
C GLU A 401 -16.38 -13.86 -1.16
N ASN A 402 -16.37 -13.18 -2.31
CA ASN A 402 -17.39 -12.20 -2.71
C ASN A 402 -18.28 -12.69 -3.87
N PHE A 403 -18.31 -14.00 -4.14
CA PHE A 403 -18.84 -14.56 -5.38
C PHE A 403 -20.28 -14.15 -5.70
N ALA A 404 -21.14 -14.06 -4.68
CA ALA A 404 -22.54 -13.66 -4.86
C ALA A 404 -22.67 -12.24 -5.44
N ALA A 405 -21.82 -11.30 -5.01
CA ALA A 405 -21.79 -9.93 -5.52
C ALA A 405 -21.16 -9.88 -6.92
N VAL A 406 -20.07 -10.64 -7.13
CA VAL A 406 -19.36 -10.70 -8.42
C VAL A 406 -20.27 -11.24 -9.51
N LYS A 407 -20.97 -12.36 -9.27
CA LYS A 407 -21.88 -12.97 -10.25
C LYS A 407 -23.07 -12.08 -10.62
N ALA A 408 -23.50 -11.21 -9.71
CA ALA A 408 -24.60 -10.28 -9.95
C ALA A 408 -24.18 -9.03 -10.75
N SER A 409 -22.88 -8.76 -10.86
CA SER A 409 -22.35 -7.57 -11.55
C SER A 409 -22.57 -7.63 -13.07
N ASP A 410 -22.70 -6.46 -13.71
CA ASP A 410 -22.77 -6.37 -15.17
C ASP A 410 -21.40 -6.67 -15.81
N ALA A 411 -20.30 -6.37 -15.11
CA ALA A 411 -18.95 -6.77 -15.49
C ALA A 411 -18.82 -8.29 -15.71
N TRP A 412 -19.45 -9.10 -14.85
CA TRP A 412 -19.45 -10.56 -14.98
C TRP A 412 -20.13 -11.03 -16.27
N LYS A 413 -21.26 -10.43 -16.63
CA LYS A 413 -21.96 -10.75 -17.88
C LYS A 413 -21.12 -10.37 -19.10
N GLU A 414 -20.53 -9.18 -19.10
CA GLU A 414 -19.67 -8.72 -20.20
C GLU A 414 -18.49 -9.68 -20.42
N GLN A 415 -17.79 -10.06 -19.36
CA GLN A 415 -16.65 -10.97 -19.46
C GLN A 415 -17.07 -12.38 -19.88
N GLN A 416 -18.21 -12.86 -19.40
CA GLN A 416 -18.76 -14.16 -19.83
C GLN A 416 -19.07 -14.17 -21.33
N GLU A 417 -19.68 -13.12 -21.86
CA GLU A 417 -19.94 -13.00 -23.30
C GLU A 417 -18.65 -12.96 -24.14
N LYS A 418 -17.58 -12.31 -23.64
CA LYS A 418 -16.26 -12.30 -24.29
C LYS A 418 -15.64 -13.71 -24.32
N VAL A 419 -15.78 -14.45 -23.23
CA VAL A 419 -15.31 -15.83 -23.13
C VAL A 419 -16.08 -16.73 -24.10
N ASP A 420 -17.41 -16.59 -24.16
CA ASP A 420 -18.26 -17.37 -25.06
C ASP A 420 -17.92 -17.11 -26.54
N ARG A 421 -17.46 -15.90 -26.87
CA ARG A 421 -16.93 -15.53 -28.20
C ARG A 421 -15.50 -15.99 -28.45
N GLY A 422 -14.82 -16.56 -27.45
CA GLY A 422 -13.43 -17.01 -27.55
C GLY A 422 -12.40 -15.88 -27.55
N GLU A 423 -12.77 -14.67 -27.11
CA GLU A 423 -11.91 -13.47 -27.12
C GLU A 423 -10.88 -13.45 -25.98
N ILE A 424 -10.97 -14.38 -25.02
CA ILE A 424 -10.08 -14.47 -23.86
C ILE A 424 -9.38 -15.84 -23.84
N PRO A 425 -8.19 -15.95 -24.45
CA PRO A 425 -7.35 -17.15 -24.37
C PRO A 425 -7.03 -17.50 -22.91
N GLY A 426 -7.06 -18.78 -22.54
CA GLY A 426 -6.74 -19.21 -21.17
C GLY A 426 -7.85 -19.00 -20.11
N SER A 427 -8.98 -18.41 -20.50
CA SER A 427 -10.14 -18.18 -19.60
C SER A 427 -10.66 -19.44 -18.88
N LEU A 428 -10.53 -20.62 -19.49
CA LEU A 428 -10.96 -21.89 -18.89
C LEU A 428 -10.21 -22.23 -17.59
N ILE A 429 -8.92 -21.87 -17.49
CA ILE A 429 -8.11 -22.10 -16.28
C ILE A 429 -8.67 -21.24 -15.14
N VAL A 430 -8.91 -19.96 -15.43
CA VAL A 430 -9.50 -19.00 -14.50
C VAL A 430 -10.87 -19.47 -14.00
N TYR A 431 -11.76 -19.90 -14.90
CA TYR A 431 -13.06 -20.45 -14.50
C TYR A 431 -12.96 -21.69 -13.63
N ARG A 432 -12.06 -22.61 -13.97
CA ARG A 432 -11.87 -23.85 -13.21
C ARG A 432 -11.40 -23.56 -11.78
N GLU A 433 -10.41 -22.70 -11.63
CA GLU A 433 -9.86 -22.33 -10.32
C GLU A 433 -10.89 -21.57 -9.49
N LEU A 434 -11.61 -20.61 -10.10
CA LEU A 434 -12.69 -19.88 -9.41
C LEU A 434 -13.80 -20.82 -8.93
N LEU A 435 -14.25 -21.76 -9.75
CA LEU A 435 -15.26 -22.73 -9.35
C LEU A 435 -14.78 -23.61 -8.19
N SER A 436 -13.52 -24.07 -8.23
CA SER A 436 -12.92 -24.84 -7.13
C SER A 436 -12.93 -24.03 -5.83
N ALA A 437 -12.42 -22.79 -5.87
CA ALA A 437 -12.37 -21.91 -4.71
C ALA A 437 -13.77 -21.60 -4.14
N VAL A 438 -14.77 -21.40 -5.01
CA VAL A 438 -16.16 -21.18 -4.60
C VAL A 438 -16.75 -22.44 -3.92
N PHE A 439 -16.46 -23.64 -4.41
CA PHE A 439 -16.91 -24.86 -3.75
C PHE A 439 -16.26 -25.04 -2.38
N GLU A 440 -14.97 -24.74 -2.24
CA GLU A 440 -14.24 -24.81 -0.98
C GLU A 440 -14.74 -23.78 0.03
N ALA A 441 -14.95 -22.52 -0.38
CA ALA A 441 -15.48 -21.46 0.47
C ALA A 441 -16.89 -21.78 0.99
N ASN A 442 -17.74 -22.39 0.16
CA ASN A 442 -19.09 -22.83 0.55
C ASN A 442 -19.10 -24.07 1.45
N ALA A 443 -18.07 -24.93 1.38
CA ALA A 443 -17.94 -26.08 2.26
C ALA A 443 -17.40 -25.72 3.66
N ALA A 444 -16.71 -24.57 3.77
CA ALA A 444 -16.16 -24.05 5.02
C ALA A 444 -17.14 -23.14 5.81
N SER A 445 -18.26 -22.74 5.18
CA SER A 445 -19.36 -21.96 5.79
C SER A 445 -20.47 -22.87 6.33
#